data_AF-H1VYM2-F1
#
_entry.id   AF-H1VYM2-F1
#
_cell.length_a   1.000
_cell.length_b   1.000
_cell.length_c   1.000
_cell.angle_alpha   90.00
_cell.angle_beta   90.00
_cell.angle_gamma   90.00
#
_symmetry.space_group_name_H-M   'P 1'
#
loop_
_entity.id
_entity.type
_entity.pdbx_description
1 polymer ?
#
loop_
_entity_poly.entity_id
_entity_poly.type
_entity_poly.pdbx_seq_one_letter_code
_entity_poly.pdbx_strand_id
1 'polypeptide(L)'
;MPASGRYPLAEACAELAETLNMRHISPEVGAASGLKMCFATATKGFMGLGIQAFTTASALGVVGELRREMREAAPGLLDFAEASIPLVPPKSYRWVREMEEISDTHRDEGGFDAGADVFRAMAELYRIMAEDPVLGAEKVGDRRAGESVDGLAAALAEGLAGRKKKSLPAA
;
A
#
# COMPACT_ATOMS: atom_id res chain seq x y z
N MET A 1 -9.43 10.04 16.58
CA MET A 1 -8.95 8.66 16.63
C MET A 1 -10.06 7.71 17.07
N PRO A 2 -10.41 6.68 16.28
CA PRO A 2 -11.35 5.63 16.70
C PRO A 2 -10.76 4.82 17.87
N ALA A 3 -11.58 4.48 18.85
CA ALA A 3 -11.23 3.62 19.98
C ALA A 3 -12.36 2.60 20.24
N SER A 4 -12.02 1.43 20.76
CA SER A 4 -12.99 0.41 21.14
C SER A 4 -12.61 -0.25 22.46
N GLY A 5 -13.58 -0.93 23.09
CA GLY A 5 -13.44 -1.54 24.40
C GLY A 5 -14.54 -1.10 25.37
N ARG A 6 -14.64 -1.78 26.52
CA ARG A 6 -15.80 -1.68 27.42
C ARG A 6 -16.10 -0.28 27.97
N TYR A 7 -15.08 0.57 28.11
CA TYR A 7 -15.19 1.86 28.80
C TYR A 7 -14.82 3.02 27.87
N PRO A 8 -15.81 3.77 27.34
CA PRO A 8 -15.56 4.94 26.51
C PRO A 8 -14.88 6.07 27.30
N LEU A 9 -13.83 6.67 26.75
CA LEU A 9 -13.14 7.79 27.40
C LEU A 9 -14.08 8.98 27.65
N ALA A 10 -15.01 9.24 26.73
CA ALA A 10 -15.95 10.35 26.85
C ALA A 10 -16.89 10.24 28.06
N GLU A 11 -17.17 9.02 28.54
CA GLU A 11 -17.96 8.80 29.76
C GLU A 11 -17.16 9.15 31.03
N ALA A 12 -15.83 9.00 31.00
CA ALA A 12 -14.95 9.34 32.11
C ALA A 12 -14.47 10.81 32.07
N CYS A 13 -14.16 11.33 30.89
CA CYS A 13 -13.67 12.69 30.66
C CYS A 13 -13.95 13.14 29.21
N ALA A 14 -15.06 13.84 29.01
CA ALA A 14 -15.48 14.34 27.70
C ALA A 14 -14.47 15.33 27.09
N GLU A 15 -13.93 16.25 27.89
CA GLU A 15 -12.95 17.26 27.44
C GLU A 15 -11.68 16.62 26.89
N LEU A 16 -11.17 15.57 27.55
CA LEU A 16 -9.99 14.85 27.08
C LEU A 16 -10.29 14.07 25.81
N ALA A 17 -11.46 13.43 25.72
CA ALA A 17 -11.89 12.74 24.51
C ALA A 17 -11.95 13.70 23.31
N GLU A 18 -12.54 14.88 23.49
CA GLU A 18 -12.61 15.91 22.44
C GLU A 18 -11.21 16.43 22.07
N THR A 19 -10.38 16.75 23.06
CA THR A 19 -9.01 17.26 22.85
C THR A 19 -8.16 16.28 22.04
N LEU A 20 -8.30 14.98 22.28
CA LEU A 20 -7.60 13.92 21.53
C LEU A 20 -8.33 13.52 20.23
N ASN A 21 -9.44 14.19 19.90
CA ASN A 21 -10.35 13.85 18.81
C ASN A 21 -10.78 12.37 18.87
N MET A 22 -10.90 11.79 20.06
CA MET A 22 -11.24 10.38 20.25
C MET A 22 -12.73 10.12 20.07
N ARG A 23 -13.07 9.06 19.36
CA ARG A 23 -14.45 8.58 19.22
C ARG A 23 -14.52 7.10 19.56
N HIS A 24 -15.43 6.73 20.46
CA HIS A 24 -15.70 5.33 20.78
C HIS A 24 -16.61 4.73 19.71
N ILE A 25 -16.25 3.55 19.19
CA ILE A 25 -16.93 2.95 18.03
C ILE A 25 -17.57 1.60 18.33
N SER A 26 -17.17 0.94 19.41
CA SER A 26 -17.64 -0.39 19.78
C SER A 26 -17.22 -0.75 21.21
N PRO A 27 -18.07 -1.43 22.00
CA PRO A 27 -17.66 -2.00 23.28
C PRO A 27 -16.65 -3.16 23.12
N GLU A 28 -16.56 -3.75 21.93
CA GLU A 28 -15.69 -4.90 21.66
C GLU A 28 -14.23 -4.48 21.45
N VAL A 29 -13.33 -5.12 22.20
CA VAL A 29 -11.88 -4.98 22.01
C VAL A 29 -11.52 -5.51 20.62
N GLY A 30 -10.66 -4.80 19.90
CA GLY A 30 -10.22 -5.19 18.56
C GLY A 30 -10.95 -4.50 17.41
N ALA A 31 -12.18 -4.01 17.62
CA ALA A 31 -12.94 -3.32 16.57
C ALA A 31 -12.21 -2.09 15.97
N ALA A 32 -11.56 -1.28 16.81
CA ALA A 32 -10.81 -0.11 16.34
C ALA A 32 -9.54 -0.48 15.57
N SER A 33 -8.80 -1.51 16.01
CA SER A 33 -7.65 -2.02 15.26
C SER A 33 -8.09 -2.69 13.96
N GLY A 34 -9.14 -3.51 13.97
CA GLY A 34 -9.73 -4.10 12.77
C GLY A 34 -10.13 -3.04 11.74
N LEU A 35 -10.80 -1.97 12.18
CA LEU A 35 -11.12 -0.82 11.30
C LEU A 35 -9.87 -0.21 10.68
N LYS A 36 -8.79 -0.02 11.45
CA LYS A 36 -7.52 0.49 10.92
C LYS A 36 -6.96 -0.44 9.84
N MET A 37 -7.02 -1.75 10.03
CA MET A 37 -6.50 -2.73 9.06
C MET A 37 -7.35 -2.78 7.78
N CYS A 38 -8.68 -2.72 7.91
CA CYS A 38 -9.60 -2.59 6.77
C CYS A 38 -9.38 -1.27 6.01
N PHE A 39 -9.14 -0.16 6.69
CA PHE A 39 -8.83 1.10 6.02
C PHE A 39 -7.43 1.07 5.36
N ALA A 40 -6.45 0.41 5.98
CA ALA A 40 -5.13 0.22 5.39
C ALA A 40 -5.20 -0.66 4.12
N THR A 41 -6.07 -1.67 4.10
CA THR A 41 -6.42 -2.45 2.91
C THR A 41 -6.93 -1.54 1.80
N ALA A 42 -7.92 -0.68 2.08
CA ALA A 42 -8.52 0.24 1.12
C ALA A 42 -7.64 1.46 0.76
N THR A 43 -6.38 1.49 1.19
CA THR A 43 -5.44 2.58 0.84
C THR A 43 -4.16 1.99 0.27
N LYS A 44 -3.40 1.27 1.09
CA LYS A 44 -2.16 0.61 0.69
C LYS A 44 -2.43 -0.51 -0.31
N GLY A 45 -3.51 -1.26 -0.13
CA GLY A 45 -3.95 -2.26 -1.12
C GLY A 45 -4.10 -1.68 -2.52
N PHE A 46 -4.87 -0.59 -2.66
CA PHE A 46 -5.04 0.07 -3.96
C PHE A 46 -3.75 0.69 -4.50
N MET A 47 -2.90 1.27 -3.64
CA MET A 47 -1.57 1.75 -4.07
C MET A 47 -0.73 0.60 -4.64
N GLY A 48 -0.70 -0.57 -3.99
CA GLY A 48 0.01 -1.76 -4.47
C GLY A 48 -0.52 -2.25 -5.83
N LEU A 49 -1.85 -2.32 -5.99
CA LEU A 49 -2.48 -2.66 -7.27
C LEU A 49 -2.10 -1.66 -8.38
N GLY A 50 -2.14 -0.36 -8.08
CA GLY A 50 -1.72 0.69 -9.00
C GLY A 50 -0.25 0.56 -9.40
N ILE A 51 0.65 0.35 -8.42
CA ILE A 51 2.08 0.11 -8.68
C ILE A 51 2.27 -1.04 -9.66
N GLN A 52 1.60 -2.17 -9.43
CA GLN A 52 1.70 -3.34 -10.32
C GLN A 52 1.17 -3.04 -11.73
N ALA A 53 0.03 -2.35 -11.84
CA ALA A 53 -0.58 -1.98 -13.12
C ALA A 53 0.34 -1.05 -13.93
N PHE A 54 0.80 0.06 -13.34
CA PHE A 54 1.69 1.01 -14.01
C PHE A 54 3.06 0.41 -14.35
N THR A 55 3.63 -0.41 -13.45
CA THR A 55 4.90 -1.11 -13.71
C THR A 55 4.78 -2.04 -14.90
N THR A 56 3.69 -2.81 -14.97
CA THR A 56 3.43 -3.71 -16.11
C THR A 56 3.17 -2.92 -17.40
N ALA A 57 2.38 -1.85 -17.33
CA ALA A 57 2.15 -0.97 -18.48
C ALA A 57 3.45 -0.32 -18.98
N SER A 58 4.37 0.02 -18.07
CA SER A 58 5.70 0.55 -18.40
C SER A 58 6.54 -0.48 -19.12
N ALA A 59 6.60 -1.72 -18.61
CA ALA A 59 7.28 -2.82 -19.27
C ALA A 59 6.72 -3.16 -20.67
N LEU A 60 5.42 -2.92 -20.89
CA LEU A 60 4.75 -3.11 -22.17
C LEU A 60 4.81 -1.89 -23.10
N GLY A 61 5.29 -0.74 -22.63
CA GLY A 61 5.32 0.51 -23.40
C GLY A 61 3.94 1.18 -23.60
N VAL A 62 2.95 0.88 -22.75
CA VAL A 62 1.55 1.34 -22.90
C VAL A 62 1.07 2.26 -21.77
N VAL A 63 1.97 2.87 -20.99
CA VAL A 63 1.60 3.77 -19.87
C VAL A 63 0.74 4.95 -20.35
N GLY A 64 1.06 5.54 -21.50
CA GLY A 64 0.28 6.64 -22.08
C GLY A 64 -1.17 6.24 -22.37
N GLU A 65 -1.37 5.04 -22.93
CA GLU A 65 -2.70 4.48 -23.20
C GLU A 65 -3.46 4.19 -21.90
N LEU A 66 -2.81 3.54 -20.91
CA LEU A 66 -3.41 3.30 -19.59
C LEU A 66 -3.91 4.60 -18.95
N ARG A 67 -3.11 5.67 -18.99
CA ARG A 67 -3.51 6.98 -18.46
C ARG A 67 -4.69 7.57 -19.20
N ARG A 68 -4.74 7.45 -20.53
CA ARG A 68 -5.89 7.92 -21.33
C ARG A 68 -7.15 7.19 -20.92
N GLU A 69 -7.12 5.86 -20.90
CA GLU A 69 -8.27 5.04 -20.50
C GLU A 69 -8.72 5.34 -19.06
N MET A 70 -7.79 5.45 -18.11
CA MET A 70 -8.12 5.80 -16.72
C MET A 70 -8.69 7.21 -16.61
N ARG A 71 -8.20 8.18 -17.38
CA ARG A 71 -8.72 9.56 -17.37
C ARG A 71 -10.16 9.62 -17.88
N GLU A 72 -10.51 8.80 -18.87
CA GLU A 72 -11.85 8.74 -19.44
C GLU A 72 -12.81 7.93 -18.57
N ALA A 73 -12.40 6.76 -18.09
CA ALA A 73 -13.29 5.83 -17.38
C ALA A 73 -13.30 6.00 -15.85
N ALA A 74 -12.19 6.42 -15.25
CA ALA A 74 -12.01 6.47 -13.80
C ALA A 74 -11.05 7.59 -13.35
N PRO A 75 -11.33 8.87 -13.64
CA PRO A 75 -10.39 9.97 -13.40
C PRO A 75 -9.97 10.09 -11.94
N GLY A 76 -10.89 9.87 -10.98
CA GLY A 76 -10.54 9.91 -9.55
C GLY A 76 -9.57 8.79 -9.12
N LEU A 77 -9.58 7.64 -9.81
CA LEU A 77 -8.61 6.57 -9.55
C LEU A 77 -7.22 6.96 -10.08
N LEU A 78 -7.17 7.64 -11.23
CA LEU A 78 -5.93 8.17 -11.78
C LEU A 78 -5.34 9.24 -10.86
N ASP A 79 -6.16 10.20 -10.42
CA ASP A 79 -5.74 11.27 -9.51
C ASP A 79 -5.21 10.70 -8.18
N PHE A 80 -5.90 9.68 -7.63
CA PHE A 80 -5.43 8.98 -6.44
C PHE A 80 -4.08 8.30 -6.67
N ALA A 81 -3.92 7.57 -7.79
CA ALA A 81 -2.67 6.90 -8.11
C ALA A 81 -1.51 7.90 -8.24
N GLU A 82 -1.72 8.99 -9.00
CA GLU A 82 -0.72 10.05 -9.21
C GLU A 82 -0.30 10.76 -7.93
N ALA A 83 -1.24 11.00 -7.02
CA ALA A 83 -0.94 11.67 -5.76
C ALA A 83 -0.27 10.73 -4.73
N SER A 84 -0.63 9.45 -4.72
CA SER A 84 -0.31 8.55 -3.59
C SER A 84 0.88 7.61 -3.85
N ILE A 85 0.99 7.04 -5.05
CA ILE A 85 2.03 6.05 -5.40
C ILE A 85 3.44 6.63 -5.32
N PRO A 86 3.73 7.87 -5.77
CA PRO A 86 5.08 8.45 -5.64
C PRO A 86 5.57 8.61 -4.20
N LEU A 87 4.66 8.58 -3.22
CA LEU A 87 5.01 8.70 -1.81
C LEU A 87 5.49 7.38 -1.21
N VAL A 88 5.36 6.26 -1.93
CA VAL A 88 5.60 4.89 -1.44
C VAL A 88 7.09 4.52 -1.32
N PRO A 89 7.98 4.80 -2.30
CA PRO A 89 9.35 4.27 -2.28
C PRO A 89 10.11 4.48 -0.96
N PRO A 90 10.13 5.69 -0.35
CA PRO A 90 10.90 5.92 0.87
C PRO A 90 10.39 5.19 2.13
N LYS A 91 9.19 4.59 2.06
CA LYS A 91 8.54 3.89 3.17
C LYS A 91 8.18 2.44 2.84
N SER A 92 8.54 1.96 1.65
CA SER A 92 8.28 0.60 1.17
C SER A 92 8.71 -0.48 2.17
N TYR A 93 9.90 -0.33 2.78
CA TYR A 93 10.42 -1.28 3.78
C TYR A 93 9.53 -1.44 5.02
N ARG A 94 8.86 -0.37 5.49
CA ARG A 94 7.93 -0.44 6.63
C ARG A 94 6.65 -1.16 6.23
N TRP A 95 6.22 -0.95 5.00
CA TRP A 95 4.96 -1.47 4.49
C TRP A 95 4.98 -2.97 4.27
N VAL A 96 6.15 -3.61 4.20
CA VAL A 96 6.27 -5.08 4.21
C VAL A 96 5.57 -5.67 5.43
N ARG A 97 6.00 -5.27 6.64
CA ARG A 97 5.39 -5.75 7.88
C ARG A 97 3.94 -5.31 8.02
N GLU A 98 3.61 -4.08 7.59
CA GLU A 98 2.23 -3.60 7.65
C GLU A 98 1.30 -4.41 6.73
N MET A 99 1.77 -4.92 5.59
CA MET A 99 0.98 -5.84 4.75
C MET A 99 0.84 -7.22 5.39
N GLU A 100 1.87 -7.72 6.07
CA GLU A 100 1.80 -8.97 6.83
C GLU A 100 0.76 -8.87 7.95
N GLU A 101 0.73 -7.76 8.71
CA GLU A 101 -0.28 -7.53 9.74
C GLU A 101 -1.71 -7.41 9.15
N ILE A 102 -1.86 -6.83 7.95
CA ILE A 102 -3.15 -6.79 7.24
C ILE A 102 -3.60 -8.20 6.82
N SER A 103 -2.67 -9.00 6.31
CA SER A 103 -2.90 -10.41 5.96
C SER A 103 -3.37 -11.20 7.18
N ASP A 104 -2.66 -11.10 8.30
CA ASP A 104 -3.01 -11.78 9.56
C ASP A 104 -4.42 -11.35 10.02
N THR A 105 -4.76 -10.06 9.92
CA THR A 105 -6.10 -9.56 10.27
C THR A 105 -7.20 -10.15 9.38
N HIS A 106 -6.98 -10.21 8.06
CA HIS A 106 -7.96 -10.82 7.14
C HIS A 106 -8.12 -12.32 7.37
N ARG A 107 -7.04 -13.00 7.76
CA ARG A 107 -7.09 -14.42 8.12
C ARG A 107 -7.89 -14.66 9.39
N ASP A 108 -7.53 -13.95 10.45
CA ASP A 108 -8.06 -14.21 11.79
C ASP A 108 -9.50 -13.70 11.95
N GLU A 109 -9.82 -12.52 11.37
CA GLU A 109 -11.12 -11.86 11.56
C GLU A 109 -12.02 -11.95 10.33
N GLY A 110 -11.43 -12.05 9.12
CA GLY A 110 -12.15 -12.03 7.85
C GLY A 110 -12.42 -13.41 7.25
N GLY A 111 -11.74 -14.46 7.74
CA GLY A 111 -11.87 -15.83 7.24
C GLY A 111 -11.18 -16.08 5.88
N PHE A 112 -10.29 -15.18 5.44
CA PHE A 112 -9.50 -15.37 4.22
C PHE A 112 -8.33 -16.33 4.49
N ASP A 113 -8.39 -17.54 3.91
CA ASP A 113 -7.36 -18.55 4.13
C ASP A 113 -6.07 -18.27 3.34
N ALA A 114 -5.08 -19.17 3.46
CA ALA A 114 -3.80 -19.04 2.77
C ALA A 114 -3.90 -19.06 1.24
N GLY A 115 -4.97 -19.63 0.67
CA GLY A 115 -5.23 -19.64 -0.76
C GLY A 115 -5.75 -18.30 -1.29
N ALA A 116 -6.24 -17.43 -0.42
CA ALA A 116 -6.78 -16.10 -0.74
C ALA A 116 -5.94 -14.94 -0.17
N ASP A 117 -4.66 -15.19 0.12
CA ASP A 117 -3.80 -14.25 0.85
C ASP A 117 -3.14 -13.19 -0.05
N VAL A 118 -3.97 -12.24 -0.51
CA VAL A 118 -3.55 -11.13 -1.39
C VAL A 118 -2.48 -10.25 -0.72
N PHE A 119 -2.60 -10.03 0.59
CA PHE A 119 -1.73 -9.10 1.30
C PHE A 119 -0.35 -9.68 1.60
N ARG A 120 -0.23 -11.01 1.73
CA ARG A 120 1.09 -11.66 1.75
C ARG A 120 1.82 -11.48 0.42
N ALA A 121 1.14 -11.66 -0.71
CA ALA A 121 1.73 -11.38 -2.02
C ALA A 121 2.08 -9.89 -2.18
N MET A 122 1.28 -9.00 -1.61
CA MET A 122 1.57 -7.57 -1.63
C MET A 122 2.76 -7.17 -0.74
N ALA A 123 2.99 -7.90 0.36
CA ALA A 123 4.21 -7.74 1.16
C ALA A 123 5.47 -8.02 0.31
N GLU A 124 5.43 -9.05 -0.55
CA GLU A 124 6.52 -9.32 -1.51
C GLU A 124 6.71 -8.18 -2.52
N LEU A 125 5.62 -7.60 -3.06
CA LEU A 125 5.71 -6.44 -3.94
C LEU A 125 6.45 -5.28 -3.27
N TYR A 126 6.12 -4.95 -2.02
CA TYR A 126 6.80 -3.89 -1.29
C TYR A 126 8.24 -4.25 -0.91
N ARG A 127 8.52 -5.53 -0.63
CA ARG A 127 9.90 -6.01 -0.38
C ARG A 127 10.76 -5.86 -1.62
N ILE A 128 10.24 -6.24 -2.79
CA ILE A 128 10.90 -6.05 -4.08
C ILE A 128 11.25 -4.58 -4.27
N MET A 129 10.32 -3.66 -4.02
CA MET A 129 10.58 -2.22 -4.12
C MET A 129 11.60 -1.73 -3.08
N ALA A 130 11.52 -2.20 -1.84
CA ALA A 130 12.43 -1.82 -0.77
C ALA A 130 13.88 -2.27 -1.01
N GLU A 131 14.05 -3.40 -1.70
CA GLU A 131 15.35 -3.95 -2.09
C GLU A 131 15.84 -3.44 -3.45
N ASP A 132 15.03 -2.64 -4.14
CA ASP A 132 15.41 -2.07 -5.43
C ASP A 132 16.55 -1.05 -5.25
N PRO A 133 17.65 -1.12 -6.01
CA PRO A 133 18.79 -0.21 -5.85
C PRO A 133 18.47 1.27 -6.08
N VAL A 134 17.42 1.58 -6.85
CA VAL A 134 16.99 2.95 -7.13
C VAL A 134 15.91 3.34 -6.13
N LEU A 135 14.79 2.61 -6.11
CA LEU A 135 13.61 2.99 -5.32
C LEU A 135 13.80 2.78 -3.82
N GLY A 136 14.52 1.71 -3.43
CA GLY A 136 14.82 1.41 -2.03
C GLY A 136 15.85 2.35 -1.40
N ALA A 137 16.64 3.04 -2.22
CA ALA A 137 17.62 4.03 -1.77
C ALA A 137 17.01 5.41 -1.51
N GLU A 138 15.79 5.67 -1.99
CA GLU A 138 15.14 6.97 -1.86
C GLU A 138 14.74 7.28 -0.42
N LYS A 139 14.84 8.56 -0.05
CA LYS A 139 14.44 9.06 1.26
C LYS A 139 13.40 10.16 1.11
N VAL A 140 12.67 10.44 2.19
CA VAL A 140 11.77 11.60 2.22
C VAL A 140 12.60 12.86 2.01
N GLY A 141 12.31 13.60 0.92
CA GLY A 141 13.06 14.79 0.52
C GLY A 141 14.26 14.55 -0.41
N ASP A 142 14.61 13.29 -0.68
CA ASP A 142 15.67 12.90 -1.63
C ASP A 142 15.16 11.72 -2.48
N ARG A 143 14.37 12.07 -3.49
CA ARG A 143 13.73 11.14 -4.43
C ARG A 143 14.13 11.53 -5.85
N ARG A 144 14.11 10.56 -6.77
CA ARG A 144 14.40 10.79 -8.19
C ARG A 144 13.40 10.02 -9.04
N ALA A 145 13.59 8.70 -9.15
CA ALA A 145 12.69 7.87 -9.94
C ALA A 145 11.28 7.85 -9.33
N GLY A 146 11.17 7.82 -8.00
CA GLY A 146 9.91 7.79 -7.27
C GLY A 146 9.17 9.13 -7.17
N GLU A 147 9.58 10.19 -7.87
CA GLU A 147 8.87 11.48 -7.84
C GLU A 147 7.54 11.46 -8.61
N SER A 148 7.37 10.50 -9.52
CA SER A 148 6.16 10.30 -10.31
C SER A 148 5.79 8.81 -10.41
N VAL A 149 4.55 8.53 -10.76
CA VAL A 149 4.08 7.15 -10.99
C VAL A 149 4.85 6.51 -12.15
N ASP A 150 5.09 7.26 -13.21
CA ASP A 150 5.74 6.77 -14.43
C ASP A 150 7.23 6.48 -14.17
N GLY A 151 7.91 7.37 -13.45
CA GLY A 151 9.31 7.17 -13.05
C GLY A 151 9.48 5.97 -12.12
N LEU A 152 8.58 5.82 -11.14
CA LEU A 152 8.56 4.67 -10.24
C LEU A 152 8.33 3.38 -11.03
N ALA A 153 7.33 3.38 -11.90
CA ALA A 153 6.97 2.23 -12.73
C ALA A 153 8.11 1.79 -13.65
N ALA A 154 8.80 2.75 -14.29
CA ALA A 154 9.97 2.47 -15.11
C ALA A 154 11.11 1.85 -14.31
N ALA A 155 11.49 2.45 -13.18
CA ALA A 155 12.56 1.92 -12.33
C ALA A 155 12.24 0.51 -11.81
N LEU A 156 11.00 0.28 -11.35
CA LEU A 156 10.60 -1.03 -10.86
C LEU A 156 10.54 -2.08 -11.99
N ALA A 157 10.09 -1.69 -13.19
CA ALA A 157 10.08 -2.58 -14.36
C ALA A 157 11.49 -3.01 -14.76
N GLU A 158 12.44 -2.07 -14.78
CA GLU A 158 13.86 -2.35 -15.01
C GLU A 158 14.45 -3.29 -13.94
N GLY A 159 14.18 -3.01 -12.66
CA GLY A 159 14.61 -3.83 -11.53
C GLY A 159 14.08 -5.26 -11.61
N LEU A 160 12.82 -5.45 -11.98
CA LEU A 160 12.19 -6.76 -12.16
C LEU A 160 12.76 -7.53 -13.37
N ALA A 161 12.97 -6.84 -14.50
CA ALA A 161 13.58 -7.44 -15.68
C ALA A 161 15.02 -7.93 -15.39
N GLY A 162 15.78 -7.16 -14.60
CA GLY A 162 17.11 -7.54 -14.13
C GLY A 162 17.10 -8.80 -13.26
N ARG A 163 16.12 -8.94 -12.35
CA ARG A 163 15.94 -10.16 -11.53
C ARG A 163 15.62 -11.39 -12.38
N LYS A 164 14.71 -11.26 -13.35
CA LYS A 164 14.33 -12.36 -14.26
C LYS A 164 15.52 -12.88 -15.08
N LYS A 165 16.42 -12.00 -15.53
CA LYS A 165 17.64 -12.39 -16.26
C LYS A 165 18.62 -13.17 -15.37
N LYS A 166 18.69 -12.86 -14.06
CA LYS A 166 19.56 -13.55 -13.10
C LYS A 166 19.01 -14.91 -12.64
N SER A 167 17.70 -15.13 -12.72
CA SER A 167 17.05 -16.39 -12.31
C SER A 167 16.96 -17.44 -13.42
N LEU A 168 17.23 -17.07 -14.68
CA LEU A 168 17.35 -18.03 -15.79
C LEU A 168 18.72 -18.72 -15.71
N PRO A 169 18.79 -20.06 -15.78
CA PRO A 169 20.08 -20.76 -15.81
C PRO A 169 20.87 -20.32 -17.05
N ALA A 170 22.19 -20.16 -16.89
CA ALA A 170 23.08 -19.92 -18.02
C ALA A 170 22.93 -21.09 -19.01
N ALA A 171 22.51 -20.77 -20.23
CA ALA A 171 22.36 -21.73 -21.32
C ALA A 171 23.71 -22.32 -21.76
#